data_AF-A0A5A7MR29-F1
#
_entry.id   AF-A0A5A7MR29-F1
#
_cell.length_a   1.000
_cell.length_b   1.000
_cell.length_c   1.000
_cell.angle_alpha   90.00
_cell.angle_beta   90.00
_cell.angle_gamma   90.00
#
_symmetry.space_group_name_H-M   'P 1'
#
loop_
_entity.id
_entity.type
_entity.pdbx_description
1 polymer ?
#
loop_
_entity_poly.entity_id
_entity_poly.type
_entity_poly.pdbx_seq_one_letter_code
_entity_poly.pdbx_strand_id
1 'polypeptide(L)'
;MPETRPDDARTPPSIALNPALDRTAIAARLAERGRVQIHNILAPKSAERLAHCLEQETPWSFTYFDGEAACIVDHQDLATISRERWTALQRKLFADARTGFSYAYGFYPVQESVRLHRDKGLFLLDFFAFLNGPEMLGLIRDILNDPHVAEADAQATRFGPSQFLTYHNDHVPGSNRRCAYVFNYTRQWLPDWGGYLQFFDDNKNGTEAFAPDFNTLNLFTVPQAHAVSFVTPFAGAYRYAISGWYRGQ
;
A
#
# COMPACT_ATOMS: atom_id res chain seq x y z
N MET A 1 -39.90 -19.66 -15.17
CA MET A 1 -38.71 -19.51 -14.31
C MET A 1 -37.50 -19.82 -15.19
N PRO A 2 -36.86 -18.82 -15.82
CA PRO A 2 -35.71 -19.09 -16.66
C PRO A 2 -34.45 -19.25 -15.79
N GLU A 3 -33.67 -20.26 -16.15
CA GLU A 3 -32.45 -20.73 -15.52
C GLU A 3 -31.41 -19.60 -15.37
N THR A 4 -30.83 -19.50 -14.18
CA THR A 4 -29.62 -18.73 -13.91
C THR A 4 -28.48 -19.28 -14.76
N ARG A 5 -27.95 -18.46 -15.68
CA ARG A 5 -26.70 -18.78 -16.38
C ARG A 5 -25.59 -19.05 -15.37
N PRO A 6 -24.67 -20.00 -15.63
CA PRO A 6 -23.48 -20.14 -14.83
C PRO A 6 -22.67 -18.85 -14.92
N ASP A 7 -22.23 -18.35 -13.76
CA ASP A 7 -21.25 -17.28 -13.59
C ASP A 7 -20.13 -17.49 -14.63
N ASP A 8 -19.92 -16.49 -15.48
CA ASP A 8 -18.88 -16.48 -16.51
C ASP A 8 -17.53 -16.70 -15.79
N ALA A 9 -16.97 -17.90 -15.88
CA ALA A 9 -15.74 -18.26 -15.18
C ALA A 9 -14.58 -17.51 -15.84
N ARG A 10 -14.40 -16.24 -15.46
CA ARG A 10 -13.26 -15.43 -15.88
C ARG A 10 -11.99 -16.17 -15.44
N THR A 11 -11.23 -16.68 -16.40
CA THR A 11 -9.88 -17.18 -16.12
C THR A 11 -9.09 -16.02 -15.54
N PRO A 12 -8.60 -16.12 -14.29
CA PRO A 12 -7.90 -15.01 -13.67
C PRO A 12 -6.66 -14.68 -14.53
N PRO A 13 -6.41 -13.39 -14.80
CA PRO A 13 -5.26 -12.99 -15.60
C PRO A 13 -3.96 -13.43 -14.91
N SER A 14 -3.01 -13.94 -15.71
CA SER A 14 -1.70 -14.35 -15.18
C SER A 14 -0.90 -13.12 -14.76
N ILE A 15 -0.68 -13.00 -13.45
CA ILE A 15 0.26 -12.08 -12.81
C ILE A 15 1.58 -12.83 -12.64
N ALA A 16 2.70 -12.17 -12.90
CA ALA A 16 4.02 -12.79 -12.85
C ALA A 16 5.07 -11.81 -12.32
N LEU A 17 6.01 -12.33 -11.54
CA LEU A 17 7.22 -11.61 -11.15
C LEU A 17 8.10 -11.32 -12.36
N ASN A 18 8.97 -10.32 -12.24
CA ASN A 18 10.05 -10.15 -13.19
C ASN A 18 11.07 -11.30 -13.03
N PRO A 19 11.36 -12.08 -14.08
CA PRO A 19 12.32 -13.18 -13.98
C PRO A 19 13.77 -12.72 -13.79
N ALA A 20 14.08 -11.44 -14.04
CA ALA A 20 15.42 -10.88 -13.93
C ALA A 20 15.76 -10.33 -12.52
N LEU A 21 14.94 -10.60 -11.51
CA LEU A 21 15.21 -10.14 -10.14
C LEU A 21 16.47 -10.80 -9.58
N ASP A 22 17.42 -9.97 -9.14
CA ASP A 22 18.59 -10.43 -8.37
C ASP A 22 18.20 -10.68 -6.91
N ARG A 23 17.62 -11.86 -6.67
CA ARG A 23 17.14 -12.26 -5.33
C ARG A 23 18.25 -12.23 -4.28
N THR A 24 19.48 -12.58 -4.66
CA THR A 24 20.64 -12.60 -3.76
C THR A 24 21.02 -11.19 -3.32
N ALA A 25 21.12 -10.24 -4.25
CA ALA A 25 21.41 -8.85 -3.90
C ALA A 25 20.30 -8.22 -3.05
N ILE A 26 19.03 -8.51 -3.37
CA ILE A 26 17.87 -8.05 -2.60
C ILE A 26 17.94 -8.56 -1.16
N ALA A 27 18.14 -9.87 -0.97
CA ALA A 27 18.25 -10.49 0.35
C ALA A 27 19.43 -9.92 1.16
N ALA A 28 20.59 -9.73 0.52
CA ALA A 28 21.76 -9.14 1.17
C ALA A 28 21.49 -7.70 1.66
N ARG A 29 20.87 -6.87 0.82
CA ARG A 29 20.50 -5.49 1.19
C ARG A 29 19.50 -5.46 2.34
N LEU A 30 18.48 -6.33 2.29
CA LEU A 30 17.47 -6.44 3.34
C LEU A 30 18.08 -6.90 4.67
N ALA A 31 18.99 -7.88 4.64
CA ALA A 31 19.69 -8.35 5.82
C ALA A 31 20.62 -7.28 6.43
N GLU A 32 21.30 -6.49 5.60
CA GLU A 32 22.19 -5.42 6.06
C GLU A 32 21.42 -4.24 6.66
N ARG A 33 20.33 -3.81 6.02
CA ARG A 33 19.65 -2.54 6.35
C ARG A 33 18.31 -2.69 7.04
N GLY A 34 17.76 -3.90 7.09
CA GLY A 34 16.38 -4.16 7.50
C GLY A 34 15.34 -3.61 6.50
N ARG A 35 15.76 -3.05 5.36
CA ARG A 35 14.88 -2.49 4.33
C ARG A 35 15.53 -2.52 2.94
N VAL A 36 14.70 -2.59 1.90
CA VAL A 36 15.13 -2.58 0.50
C VAL A 36 14.04 -1.99 -0.40
N GLN A 37 14.45 -1.29 -1.46
CA GLN A 37 13.60 -0.85 -2.55
C GLN A 37 13.94 -1.68 -3.80
N ILE A 38 12.97 -2.48 -4.27
CA ILE A 38 13.13 -3.43 -5.37
C ILE A 38 12.42 -2.88 -6.60
N HIS A 39 13.19 -2.45 -7.60
CA HIS A 39 12.63 -1.93 -8.85
C HIS A 39 12.24 -3.07 -9.80
N ASN A 40 11.24 -2.82 -10.64
CA ASN A 40 10.73 -3.75 -11.64
C ASN A 40 10.31 -5.10 -11.03
N ILE A 41 9.51 -5.08 -9.96
CA ILE A 41 9.11 -6.28 -9.21
C ILE A 41 8.23 -7.23 -10.06
N LEU A 42 7.29 -6.70 -10.83
CA LEU A 42 6.45 -7.48 -11.73
C LEU A 42 6.95 -7.44 -13.18
N ALA A 43 6.60 -8.47 -13.94
CA ALA A 43 6.74 -8.44 -15.39
C ALA A 43 5.96 -7.25 -15.99
N PRO A 44 6.44 -6.60 -17.08
CA PRO A 44 5.89 -5.33 -17.57
C PRO A 44 4.36 -5.35 -17.80
N LYS A 45 3.83 -6.41 -18.40
CA LYS A 45 2.37 -6.54 -18.65
C LYS A 45 1.55 -6.55 -17.36
N SER A 46 2.04 -7.24 -16.32
CA SER A 46 1.39 -7.32 -15.02
C SER A 46 1.42 -5.97 -14.31
N ALA A 47 2.58 -5.29 -14.36
CA ALA A 47 2.75 -3.96 -13.77
C ALA A 47 1.83 -2.91 -14.41
N GLU A 48 1.76 -2.89 -15.74
CA GLU A 48 0.89 -1.99 -16.50
C GLU A 48 -0.59 -2.25 -16.20
N ARG A 49 -1.01 -3.52 -16.12
CA ARG A 49 -2.40 -3.86 -15.80
C ARG A 49 -2.78 -3.46 -14.36
N LEU A 50 -1.87 -3.63 -13.40
CA LEU A 50 -2.10 -3.23 -12.01
C LEU A 50 -2.15 -1.71 -11.86
N ALA A 51 -1.27 -0.99 -12.54
CA ALA A 51 -1.29 0.47 -12.57
C ALA A 51 -2.62 0.98 -13.16
N HIS A 52 -3.06 0.42 -14.29
CA HIS A 52 -4.38 0.76 -14.86
C HIS A 52 -5.52 0.52 -13.87
N CYS A 53 -5.49 -0.60 -13.14
CA CYS A 53 -6.47 -0.90 -12.10
C CYS A 53 -6.52 0.21 -11.03
N LEU A 54 -5.34 0.56 -10.48
CA LEU A 54 -5.23 1.55 -9.40
C LEU A 54 -5.62 2.96 -9.87
N GLU A 55 -5.25 3.33 -11.09
CA GLU A 55 -5.47 4.66 -11.64
C GLU A 55 -6.93 4.87 -12.09
N GLN A 56 -7.56 3.86 -12.69
CA GLN A 56 -8.81 4.02 -13.45
C GLN A 56 -9.99 3.20 -12.93
N GLU A 57 -9.75 2.07 -12.26
CA GLU A 57 -10.81 1.10 -11.92
C GLU A 57 -11.13 1.06 -10.43
N THR A 58 -10.15 1.31 -9.55
CA THR A 58 -10.32 1.20 -8.10
C THR A 58 -11.29 2.27 -7.57
N PRO A 59 -12.39 1.87 -6.90
CA PRO A 59 -13.32 2.81 -6.27
C PRO A 59 -12.72 3.36 -4.99
N TRP A 60 -11.95 4.45 -5.11
CA TRP A 60 -11.21 5.04 -4.00
C TRP A 60 -12.13 5.70 -2.98
N SER A 61 -12.21 5.11 -1.78
CA SER A 61 -12.74 5.75 -0.57
C SER A 61 -11.67 6.69 0.03
N PHE A 62 -12.01 7.40 1.11
CA PHE A 62 -11.05 8.19 1.89
C PHE A 62 -11.05 7.72 3.34
N THR A 63 -9.86 7.50 3.90
CA THR A 63 -9.69 7.10 5.29
C THR A 63 -8.87 8.12 6.06
N TYR A 64 -9.22 8.33 7.32
CA TYR A 64 -8.48 9.21 8.22
C TYR A 64 -8.60 8.72 9.67
N PHE A 65 -7.65 9.14 10.52
CA PHE A 65 -7.73 8.94 11.95
C PHE A 65 -8.37 10.15 12.63
N ASP A 66 -9.43 9.95 13.40
CA ASP A 66 -10.12 11.06 14.09
C ASP A 66 -9.55 11.39 15.48
N GLY A 67 -8.55 10.64 15.93
CA GLY A 67 -7.98 10.72 17.28
C GLY A 67 -8.32 9.50 18.14
N GLU A 68 -9.35 8.76 17.78
CA GLU A 68 -9.82 7.57 18.52
C GLU A 68 -9.85 6.33 17.61
N ALA A 69 -10.37 6.45 16.39
CA ALA A 69 -10.59 5.34 15.48
C ALA A 69 -10.28 5.69 14.02
N ALA A 70 -10.16 4.64 13.21
CA ALA A 70 -10.15 4.76 11.76
C ALA A 70 -11.56 5.13 11.27
N CYS A 71 -11.68 6.25 10.55
CA CYS A 71 -12.91 6.67 9.89
C CYS A 71 -12.77 6.46 8.38
N ILE A 72 -13.86 6.05 7.74
CA ILE A 72 -13.93 5.87 6.29
C ILE A 72 -15.10 6.68 5.74
N VAL A 73 -14.82 7.49 4.72
CA VAL A 73 -15.82 8.02 3.81
C VAL A 73 -15.82 7.13 2.58
N ASP A 74 -16.93 6.45 2.33
CA ASP A 74 -17.05 5.56 1.19
C ASP A 74 -16.97 6.33 -0.15
N HIS A 75 -16.44 5.70 -1.18
CA HIS A 75 -16.30 6.29 -2.51
C HIS A 75 -17.61 6.87 -3.07
N GLN A 76 -18.76 6.26 -2.75
CA GLN A 76 -20.08 6.74 -3.20
C GLN A 76 -20.48 8.06 -2.53
N ASP A 77 -20.00 8.29 -1.30
CA ASP A 77 -20.35 9.45 -0.49
C ASP A 77 -19.39 10.62 -0.67
N LEU A 78 -18.20 10.40 -1.27
CA LEU A 78 -17.19 11.45 -1.43
C LEU A 78 -17.72 12.69 -2.15
N ALA A 79 -18.54 12.51 -3.18
CA ALA A 79 -19.15 13.61 -3.94
C ALA A 79 -20.20 14.40 -3.14
N THR A 80 -20.70 13.83 -2.05
CA THR A 80 -21.71 14.46 -1.19
C THR A 80 -21.10 15.37 -0.12
N ILE A 81 -19.78 15.26 0.12
CA ILE A 81 -19.10 16.09 1.11
C ILE A 81 -18.97 17.52 0.58
N SER A 82 -19.57 18.47 1.30
CA SER A 82 -19.43 19.89 0.98
C SER A 82 -17.98 20.35 1.14
N ARG A 83 -17.59 21.36 0.36
CA ARG A 83 -16.25 21.96 0.44
C ARG A 83 -15.92 22.45 1.86
N GLU A 84 -16.90 23.01 2.56
CA GLU A 84 -16.77 23.51 3.92
C GLU A 84 -16.47 22.37 4.90
N ARG A 85 -17.22 21.26 4.80
CA ARG A 85 -17.01 20.04 5.61
C ARG A 85 -15.63 19.45 5.35
N TRP A 86 -15.24 19.34 4.09
CA TRP A 86 -13.91 18.84 3.71
C TRP A 86 -12.79 19.73 4.26
N THR A 87 -12.93 21.05 4.14
CA THR A 87 -11.95 22.03 4.65
C THR A 87 -11.88 22.03 6.18
N ALA A 88 -13.01 21.81 6.87
CA ALA A 88 -13.05 21.67 8.32
C ALA A 88 -12.36 20.37 8.77
N LEU A 89 -12.64 19.25 8.10
CA LEU A 89 -11.99 17.97 8.35
C LEU A 89 -10.47 18.08 8.18
N GLN A 90 -10.00 18.63 7.05
CA GLN A 90 -8.56 18.81 6.81
C GLN A 90 -7.89 19.66 7.91
N ARG A 91 -8.52 20.77 8.32
CA ARG A 91 -8.00 21.61 9.40
C ARG A 91 -7.89 20.84 10.72
N LYS A 92 -8.90 20.02 11.06
CA LYS A 92 -8.86 19.17 12.25
C LYS A 92 -7.71 18.17 12.17
N LEU A 93 -7.61 17.42 11.07
CA LEU A 93 -6.56 16.41 10.89
C LEU A 93 -5.15 17.01 10.97
N PHE A 94 -4.96 18.22 10.42
CA PHE A 94 -3.70 18.94 10.56
C PHE A 94 -3.43 19.42 11.98
N ALA A 95 -4.44 19.75 12.76
CA ALA A 95 -4.27 20.09 14.18
C ALA A 95 -3.84 18.85 14.97
N ASP A 96 -4.49 17.71 14.74
CA ASP A 96 -4.19 16.44 15.41
C ASP A 96 -2.77 15.95 15.11
N ALA A 97 -2.35 16.05 13.83
CA ALA A 97 -1.01 15.66 13.38
C ALA A 97 0.14 16.47 13.99
N ARG A 98 -0.14 17.61 14.66
CA ARG A 98 0.90 18.41 15.34
C ARG A 98 1.48 17.71 16.56
N THR A 99 0.68 16.90 17.24
CA THR A 99 1.02 16.38 18.57
C THR A 99 0.94 14.87 18.69
N GLY A 100 0.35 14.18 17.70
CA GLY A 100 0.12 12.75 17.79
C GLY A 100 0.12 12.04 16.44
N PHE A 101 -0.19 10.74 16.52
CA PHE A 101 -0.41 9.91 15.35
C PHE A 101 -1.66 10.40 14.60
N SER A 102 -1.52 10.58 13.29
CA SER A 102 -2.62 10.94 12.41
C SER A 102 -2.33 10.48 10.98
N TYR A 103 -3.39 10.25 10.22
CA TYR A 103 -3.30 9.99 8.80
C TYR A 103 -4.56 10.46 8.09
N ALA A 104 -4.41 10.72 6.80
CA ALA A 104 -5.50 11.07 5.91
C ALA A 104 -5.08 10.74 4.48
N TYR A 105 -5.74 9.76 3.84
CA TYR A 105 -5.40 9.34 2.48
C TYR A 105 -6.53 8.58 1.78
N GLY A 106 -6.46 8.47 0.45
CA GLY A 106 -7.36 7.63 -0.34
C GLY A 106 -7.09 6.15 -0.10
N PHE A 107 -8.13 5.34 0.04
CA PHE A 107 -8.04 3.96 0.51
C PHE A 107 -9.04 3.05 -0.18
N TYR A 108 -8.65 1.79 -0.38
CA TYR A 108 -9.55 0.71 -0.78
C TYR A 108 -9.29 -0.55 0.07
N PRO A 109 -10.30 -1.08 0.78
CA PRO A 109 -10.15 -2.16 1.75
C PRO A 109 -10.11 -3.54 1.07
N VAL A 110 -8.99 -3.89 0.44
CA VAL A 110 -8.84 -5.13 -0.36
C VAL A 110 -9.32 -6.37 0.40
N GLN A 111 -8.84 -6.60 1.62
CA GLN A 111 -9.20 -7.76 2.44
C GLN A 111 -10.72 -7.86 2.69
N GLU A 112 -11.34 -6.73 3.02
CA GLU A 112 -12.77 -6.66 3.35
C GLU A 112 -13.62 -6.86 2.10
N SER A 113 -13.21 -6.29 0.96
CA SER A 113 -13.90 -6.50 -0.32
C SER A 113 -13.89 -7.96 -0.72
N VAL A 114 -12.78 -8.68 -0.51
CA VAL A 114 -12.72 -10.15 -0.70
C VAL A 114 -13.69 -10.85 0.24
N ARG A 115 -13.63 -10.57 1.55
CA ARG A 115 -14.48 -11.20 2.57
C ARG A 115 -15.97 -11.00 2.29
N LEU A 116 -16.35 -9.80 1.85
CA LEU A 116 -17.72 -9.42 1.54
C LEU A 116 -18.15 -9.69 0.10
N HIS A 117 -17.27 -10.27 -0.74
CA HIS A 117 -17.53 -10.59 -2.14
C HIS A 117 -17.96 -9.37 -2.98
N ARG A 118 -17.37 -8.21 -2.70
CA ARG A 118 -17.60 -6.94 -3.42
C ARG A 118 -16.62 -6.78 -4.59
N ASP A 119 -16.98 -5.94 -5.55
CA ASP A 119 -16.12 -5.52 -6.66
C ASP A 119 -15.50 -6.70 -7.43
N LYS A 120 -16.29 -7.77 -7.61
CA LYS A 120 -15.88 -8.96 -8.35
C LYS A 120 -15.36 -8.57 -9.73
N GLY A 121 -14.17 -9.05 -10.09
CA GLY A 121 -13.52 -8.77 -11.36
C GLY A 121 -12.52 -7.60 -11.32
N LEU A 122 -12.43 -6.85 -10.23
CA LEU A 122 -11.37 -5.86 -10.03
C LEU A 122 -10.02 -6.56 -9.97
N PHE A 123 -9.09 -6.18 -10.85
CA PHE A 123 -7.77 -6.83 -10.97
C PHE A 123 -6.94 -6.76 -9.68
N LEU A 124 -7.19 -5.77 -8.84
CA LEU A 124 -6.59 -5.66 -7.51
C LEU A 124 -6.91 -6.87 -6.61
N LEU A 125 -8.08 -7.50 -6.76
CA LEU A 125 -8.44 -8.71 -6.01
C LEU A 125 -7.67 -9.94 -6.53
N ASP A 126 -7.41 -10.01 -7.83
CA ASP A 126 -6.53 -11.04 -8.41
C ASP A 126 -5.09 -10.85 -7.92
N PHE A 127 -4.62 -9.60 -7.85
CA PHE A 127 -3.31 -9.28 -7.29
C PHE A 127 -3.20 -9.68 -5.82
N PHE A 128 -4.25 -9.47 -5.04
CA PHE A 128 -4.28 -9.93 -3.65
C PHE A 128 -4.18 -11.46 -3.53
N ALA A 129 -4.86 -12.21 -4.41
CA ALA A 129 -4.69 -13.65 -4.48
C ALA A 129 -3.25 -14.04 -4.87
N PHE A 130 -2.62 -13.29 -5.80
CA PHE A 130 -1.22 -13.48 -6.17
C PHE A 130 -0.25 -13.21 -5.00
N LEU A 131 -0.50 -12.18 -4.17
CA LEU A 131 0.32 -11.88 -3.00
C LEU A 131 0.38 -13.05 -2.00
N ASN A 132 -0.72 -13.80 -1.89
CA ASN A 132 -0.87 -15.00 -1.09
C ASN A 132 -0.60 -16.30 -1.89
N GLY A 133 -0.17 -16.18 -3.14
CA GLY A 133 0.16 -17.31 -4.01
C GLY A 133 1.57 -17.85 -3.77
N PRO A 134 1.87 -19.08 -4.24
CA PRO A 134 3.15 -19.73 -3.99
C PRO A 134 4.34 -18.98 -4.59
N GLU A 135 4.17 -18.30 -5.72
CA GLU A 135 5.24 -17.53 -6.38
C GLU A 135 5.69 -16.35 -5.50
N MET A 136 4.75 -15.51 -5.05
CA MET A 136 5.05 -14.34 -4.23
C MET A 136 5.49 -14.74 -2.82
N LEU A 137 4.76 -15.65 -2.16
CA LEU A 137 5.16 -16.15 -0.84
C LEU A 137 6.53 -16.82 -0.87
N GLY A 138 6.85 -17.57 -1.94
CA GLY A 138 8.17 -18.14 -2.15
C GLY A 138 9.26 -17.07 -2.23
N LEU A 139 9.06 -16.04 -3.06
CA LEU A 139 9.99 -14.90 -3.13
C LEU A 139 10.21 -14.26 -1.76
N ILE A 140 9.15 -13.99 -1.00
CA ILE A 140 9.25 -13.34 0.31
C ILE A 140 9.98 -14.21 1.34
N ARG A 141 9.69 -15.52 1.38
CA ARG A 141 10.42 -16.48 2.24
C ARG A 141 11.91 -16.49 1.90
N ASP A 142 12.24 -16.53 0.62
CA ASP A 142 13.63 -16.55 0.13
C ASP A 142 14.39 -15.29 0.56
N ILE A 143 13.84 -14.10 0.29
CA ILE A 143 14.55 -12.83 0.57
C ILE A 143 14.62 -12.49 2.05
N LEU A 144 13.64 -12.91 2.85
CA LEU A 144 13.67 -12.76 4.31
C LEU A 144 14.50 -13.85 5.00
N ASN A 145 14.81 -14.95 4.30
CA ASN A 145 15.30 -16.19 4.89
C ASN A 145 14.42 -16.67 6.06
N ASP A 146 13.09 -16.61 5.86
CA ASP A 146 12.09 -17.01 6.86
C ASP A 146 11.06 -17.95 6.23
N PRO A 147 11.13 -19.27 6.48
CA PRO A 147 10.20 -20.24 5.91
C PRO A 147 8.78 -20.14 6.50
N HIS A 148 8.59 -19.43 7.62
CA HIS A 148 7.32 -19.37 8.33
C HIS A 148 6.36 -18.31 7.80
N VAL A 149 6.78 -17.45 6.86
CA VAL A 149 5.87 -16.52 6.18
C VAL A 149 4.73 -17.30 5.52
N ALA A 150 3.50 -16.96 5.87
CA ALA A 150 2.32 -17.76 5.54
C ALA A 150 1.30 -16.99 4.68
N GLU A 151 1.08 -15.71 4.98
CA GLU A 151 0.05 -14.91 4.34
C GLU A 151 0.42 -13.43 4.29
N ALA A 152 -0.29 -12.69 3.45
CA ALA A 152 -0.31 -11.24 3.40
C ALA A 152 -1.73 -10.71 3.58
N ASP A 153 -1.86 -9.67 4.39
CA ASP A 153 -2.98 -8.75 4.27
C ASP A 153 -2.69 -7.68 3.22
N ALA A 154 -3.70 -6.94 2.77
CA ALA A 154 -3.50 -5.81 1.87
C ALA A 154 -4.55 -4.71 2.01
N GLN A 155 -4.12 -3.49 1.72
CA GLN A 155 -4.94 -2.34 1.37
C GLN A 155 -4.32 -1.65 0.15
N ALA A 156 -5.14 -1.07 -0.72
CA ALA A 156 -4.63 -0.11 -1.69
C ALA A 156 -4.74 1.30 -1.11
N THR A 157 -3.72 2.12 -1.37
CA THR A 157 -3.59 3.49 -0.88
C THR A 157 -3.32 4.45 -2.03
N ARG A 158 -3.91 5.64 -1.95
CA ARG A 158 -3.76 6.73 -2.91
C ARG A 158 -3.55 8.03 -2.16
N PHE A 159 -2.36 8.59 -2.24
CA PHE A 159 -2.04 9.88 -1.61
C PHE A 159 -2.13 11.00 -2.65
N GLY A 160 -2.98 11.98 -2.40
CA GLY A 160 -3.06 13.22 -3.17
C GLY A 160 -2.53 14.42 -2.40
N PRO A 161 -2.68 15.64 -2.94
CA PRO A 161 -2.30 16.87 -2.25
C PRO A 161 -2.86 16.93 -0.83
N SER A 162 -2.04 17.38 0.12
CA SER A 162 -2.40 17.54 1.54
C SER A 162 -2.70 16.25 2.32
N GLN A 163 -2.23 15.10 1.83
CA GLN A 163 -2.43 13.77 2.45
C GLN A 163 -1.12 13.24 3.03
N PHE A 164 -1.21 12.39 4.06
CA PHE A 164 -0.06 11.97 4.86
C PHE A 164 -0.35 10.76 5.75
N LEU A 165 0.72 10.16 6.28
CA LEU A 165 0.69 9.20 7.38
C LEU A 165 1.88 9.49 8.29
N THR A 166 1.61 9.99 9.50
CA THR A 166 2.66 10.45 10.42
C THR A 166 3.56 9.31 10.91
N TYR A 167 4.66 9.68 11.57
CA TYR A 167 5.57 8.78 12.28
C TYR A 167 4.86 7.67 13.08
N HIS A 168 5.22 6.42 12.82
CA HIS A 168 4.77 5.19 13.50
C HIS A 168 5.79 4.06 13.28
N ASN A 169 5.56 2.85 13.82
CA ASN A 169 6.53 1.75 13.67
C ASN A 169 5.94 0.35 13.42
N ASP A 170 4.62 0.26 13.22
CA ASP A 170 3.86 -0.99 13.01
C ASP A 170 3.98 -2.05 14.11
N HIS A 171 4.47 -1.70 15.29
CA HIS A 171 4.51 -2.63 16.41
C HIS A 171 3.10 -2.92 16.91
N VAL A 172 2.64 -4.16 16.70
CA VAL A 172 1.38 -4.68 17.23
C VAL A 172 1.69 -6.03 17.89
N PRO A 173 1.61 -6.13 19.24
CA PRO A 173 1.84 -7.39 19.94
C PRO A 173 0.94 -8.53 19.41
N GLY A 174 1.51 -9.73 19.25
CA GLY A 174 0.78 -10.92 18.77
C GLY A 174 0.40 -10.90 17.28
N SER A 175 0.85 -9.92 16.51
CA SER A 175 0.47 -9.78 15.09
C SER A 175 1.20 -10.73 14.14
N ASN A 176 2.26 -11.41 14.61
CA ASN A 176 3.15 -12.28 13.82
C ASN A 176 3.66 -11.64 12.51
N ARG A 177 3.71 -10.31 12.44
CA ARG A 177 4.23 -9.57 11.27
C ARG A 177 5.73 -9.84 11.13
N ARG A 178 6.14 -10.30 9.95
CA ARG A 178 7.54 -10.55 9.58
C ARG A 178 8.15 -9.35 8.87
N CYS A 179 7.40 -8.77 7.94
CA CYS A 179 7.78 -7.53 7.28
C CYS A 179 6.53 -6.74 6.85
N ALA A 180 6.73 -5.45 6.65
CA ALA A 180 5.80 -4.58 5.95
C ALA A 180 6.25 -4.40 4.50
N TYR A 181 5.29 -4.19 3.61
CA TYR A 181 5.56 -3.99 2.19
C TYR A 181 4.74 -2.84 1.62
N VAL A 182 5.26 -2.21 0.58
CA VAL A 182 4.58 -1.18 -0.22
C VAL A 182 4.94 -1.36 -1.69
N PHE A 183 4.01 -1.90 -2.49
CA PHE A 183 4.12 -1.91 -3.95
C PHE A 183 3.69 -0.55 -4.50
N ASN A 184 4.61 0.19 -5.11
CA ASN A 184 4.35 1.49 -5.70
C ASN A 184 4.13 1.35 -7.21
N TYR A 185 3.10 2.03 -7.70
CA TYR A 185 2.75 2.15 -9.13
C TYR A 185 2.57 3.62 -9.49
N THR A 186 3.43 4.47 -8.96
CA THR A 186 3.37 5.92 -9.17
C THR A 186 4.31 6.31 -10.28
N ARG A 187 3.78 6.88 -11.36
CA ARG A 187 4.61 7.39 -12.47
C ARG A 187 5.01 8.84 -12.20
N GLN A 188 6.24 9.18 -12.58
CA GLN A 188 6.73 10.56 -12.65
C GLN A 188 6.43 11.38 -11.38
N TRP A 189 7.18 11.11 -10.31
CA TRP A 189 7.03 11.82 -9.04
C TRP A 189 8.16 12.84 -8.84
N LEU A 190 7.82 14.08 -8.51
CA LEU A 190 8.82 15.11 -8.27
C LEU A 190 9.28 15.11 -6.80
N PRO A 191 10.58 15.36 -6.54
CA PRO A 191 11.10 15.37 -5.16
C PRO A 191 10.38 16.36 -4.24
N ASP A 192 9.98 17.52 -4.76
CA ASP A 192 9.31 18.58 -3.99
C ASP A 192 7.87 18.24 -3.60
N TRP A 193 7.31 17.13 -4.12
CA TRP A 193 5.93 16.73 -3.83
C TRP A 193 5.78 15.98 -2.50
N GLY A 194 6.86 15.56 -1.84
CA GLY A 194 6.78 14.76 -0.62
C GLY A 194 6.24 13.34 -0.90
N GLY A 195 5.47 12.74 0.01
CA GLY A 195 4.92 11.38 -0.19
C GLY A 195 5.94 10.23 -0.14
N TYR A 196 7.18 10.50 0.24
CA TYR A 196 8.23 9.50 0.44
C TYR A 196 7.91 8.62 1.64
N LEU A 197 8.24 7.33 1.52
CA LEU A 197 8.36 6.45 2.69
C LEU A 197 9.70 6.78 3.37
N GLN A 198 9.63 7.47 4.50
CA GLN A 198 10.78 7.93 5.28
C GLN A 198 11.00 7.03 6.48
N PHE A 199 12.25 6.74 6.79
CA PHE A 199 12.67 5.96 7.96
C PHE A 199 13.48 6.81 8.91
N PHE A 200 13.40 6.49 10.20
CA PHE A 200 13.99 7.30 11.26
C PHE A 200 14.84 6.45 12.22
N ASP A 201 15.87 7.06 12.80
CA ASP A 201 16.60 6.50 13.95
C ASP A 201 15.84 6.76 15.27
N ASP A 202 16.39 6.29 16.39
CA ASP A 202 15.80 6.48 17.73
C ASP A 202 15.74 7.95 18.17
N ASN A 203 16.58 8.81 17.58
CA ASN A 203 16.58 10.26 17.79
C ASN A 203 15.61 10.99 16.86
N LYS A 204 14.86 10.26 16.03
CA LYS A 204 13.94 10.78 15.00
C LYS A 204 14.63 11.54 13.86
N ASN A 205 15.92 11.29 13.63
CA ASN A 205 16.59 11.78 12.42
C ASN A 205 16.21 10.88 11.23
N GLY A 206 15.96 11.49 10.07
CA GLY A 206 15.74 10.74 8.84
C GLY A 206 17.01 9.99 8.42
N THR A 207 16.92 8.68 8.22
CA THR A 207 18.06 7.83 7.85
C THR A 207 18.03 7.40 6.39
N GLU A 208 16.85 7.12 5.85
CA GLU A 208 16.64 6.70 4.47
C GLU A 208 15.23 7.10 4.03
N ALA A 209 15.05 7.40 2.74
CA ALA A 209 13.76 7.73 2.18
C ALA A 209 13.61 7.10 0.80
N PHE A 210 12.51 6.40 0.59
CA PHE A 210 12.17 5.80 -0.70
C PHE A 210 11.14 6.67 -1.40
N ALA A 211 11.54 7.20 -2.57
CA ALA A 211 10.61 7.88 -3.46
C ALA A 211 9.53 6.89 -3.93
N PRO A 212 8.26 7.33 -4.06
CA PRO A 212 7.30 6.54 -4.82
C PRO A 212 7.76 6.45 -6.27
N ASP A 213 7.71 5.25 -6.82
CA ASP A 213 8.19 4.94 -8.16
C ASP A 213 7.28 3.89 -8.81
N PHE A 214 7.42 3.70 -10.11
CA PHE A 214 6.61 2.76 -10.86
C PHE A 214 7.16 1.34 -10.77
N ASN A 215 6.28 0.36 -10.52
CA ASN A 215 6.61 -1.07 -10.48
C ASN A 215 7.72 -1.39 -9.45
N THR A 216 7.61 -0.78 -8.27
CA THR A 216 8.65 -0.84 -7.23
C THR A 216 8.10 -1.36 -5.91
N LEU A 217 8.73 -2.38 -5.34
CA LEU A 217 8.39 -2.95 -4.04
C LEU A 217 9.34 -2.42 -2.98
N ASN A 218 8.83 -1.64 -2.03
CA ASN A 218 9.55 -1.33 -0.80
C ASN A 218 9.23 -2.41 0.24
N LEU A 219 10.26 -3.03 0.82
CA LEU A 219 10.12 -4.07 1.82
C LEU A 219 10.97 -3.71 3.04
N PHE A 220 10.43 -3.87 4.24
CA PHE A 220 11.18 -3.60 5.47
C PHE A 220 10.69 -4.44 6.64
N THR A 221 11.61 -4.87 7.50
CA THR A 221 11.29 -5.62 8.72
C THR A 221 10.54 -4.73 9.71
N VAL A 222 9.78 -5.33 10.62
CA VAL A 222 9.05 -4.60 11.66
C VAL A 222 9.47 -5.09 13.05
N PRO A 223 9.50 -4.22 14.08
CA PRO A 223 9.17 -2.80 14.02
C PRO A 223 10.31 -1.93 13.47
N GLN A 224 9.97 -0.87 12.75
CA GLN A 224 10.91 0.18 12.33
C GLN A 224 10.20 1.52 12.27
N ALA A 225 10.79 2.59 12.81
CA ALA A 225 10.20 3.92 12.78
C ALA A 225 10.14 4.48 11.35
N HIS A 226 8.93 4.80 10.88
CA HIS A 226 8.70 5.29 9.53
C HIS A 226 7.46 6.19 9.40
N ALA A 227 7.34 6.86 8.26
CA ALA A 227 6.21 7.72 7.90
C ALA A 227 6.03 7.77 6.38
N VAL A 228 4.84 8.16 5.92
CA VAL A 228 4.67 8.71 4.56
C VAL A 228 4.65 10.22 4.69
N SER A 229 5.73 10.86 4.22
CA SER A 229 5.88 12.32 4.30
C SER A 229 4.71 13.04 3.64
N PHE A 230 4.40 14.23 4.15
CA PHE A 230 3.28 15.04 3.70
C PHE A 230 3.37 15.30 2.18
N VAL A 231 2.29 14.99 1.46
CA VAL A 231 2.20 15.32 0.04
C VAL A 231 1.84 16.80 -0.08
N THR A 232 2.69 17.58 -0.73
CA THR A 232 2.52 19.03 -0.76
C THR A 232 1.25 19.43 -1.52
N PRO A 233 0.63 20.59 -1.18
CA PRO A 233 -0.62 21.02 -1.82
C PRO A 233 -0.49 21.31 -3.33
N PHE A 234 0.74 21.49 -3.82
CA PHE A 234 1.05 21.74 -5.22
C PHE A 234 1.42 20.48 -6.01
N ALA A 235 1.36 19.28 -5.39
CA ALA A 235 1.58 18.04 -6.11
C ALA A 235 0.57 17.89 -7.26
N GLY A 236 1.08 17.57 -8.46
CA GLY A 236 0.28 17.53 -9.69
C GLY A 236 -0.34 16.17 -10.00
N ALA A 237 -0.09 15.15 -9.17
CA ALA A 237 -0.54 13.78 -9.38
C ALA A 237 -0.85 13.07 -8.06
N TYR A 238 -1.39 11.86 -8.17
CA TYR A 238 -1.60 10.96 -7.04
C TYR A 238 -0.49 9.92 -6.96
N ARG A 239 -0.08 9.60 -5.74
CA ARG A 239 0.79 8.45 -5.42
C ARG A 239 -0.08 7.23 -5.19
N TYR A 240 0.09 6.20 -6.01
CA TYR A 240 -0.64 4.92 -5.93
C TYR A 240 0.25 3.83 -5.36
N ALA A 241 -0.27 3.09 -4.38
CA ALA A 241 0.42 1.96 -3.79
C ALA A 241 -0.53 0.87 -3.25
N ILE A 242 0.02 -0.31 -3.01
CA ILE A 242 -0.62 -1.41 -2.28
C ILE A 242 0.29 -1.75 -1.11
N SER A 243 -0.25 -1.67 0.10
CA SER A 243 0.52 -1.83 1.33
C SER A 243 -0.11 -2.89 2.22
N GLY A 244 0.73 -3.55 3.01
CA GLY A 244 0.29 -4.54 3.98
C GLY A 244 1.47 -5.16 4.71
N TRP A 245 1.21 -6.27 5.38
CA TRP A 245 2.21 -7.04 6.10
C TRP A 245 2.18 -8.50 5.68
N TYR A 246 3.36 -9.09 5.52
CA TYR A 246 3.51 -10.54 5.51
C TYR A 246 3.60 -11.04 6.95
N ARG A 247 2.88 -12.11 7.25
CA ARG A 247 2.72 -12.68 8.59
C ARG A 247 3.16 -14.13 8.62
N GLY A 248 3.67 -14.56 9.77
CA GLY A 248 3.90 -15.96 10.04
C GLY A 248 2.65 -16.67 10.55
N GLN A 249 2.70 -18.00 10.56
CA GLN A 249 1.75 -18.83 11.33
C GLN A 249 1.84 -18.52 12.83
#